data_AF-A0A969NFG0-F1
#
_entry.id   AF-A0A969NFG0-F1
#
_cell.length_a   1.000
_cell.length_b   1.000
_cell.length_c   1.000
_cell.angle_alpha   90.00
_cell.angle_beta   90.00
_cell.angle_gamma   90.00
#
_symmetry.space_group_name_H-M   'P 1'
#
loop_
_entity.id
_entity.type
_entity.pdbx_description
1 polymer ?
#
loop_
_entity_poly.entity_id
_entity_poly.type
_entity_poly.pdbx_seq_one_letter_code
_entity_poly.pdbx_strand_id
1 'polypeptide(L)'
;MKKLMHILFLSCLKATELIEKRFHLGLSFSEKIQLKMHKMMCDACTQYEKQSVILDKGIAAIQKNNAANQDIEGLKKLITEKLLNNEK
;
A
#
# COMPACT_ATOMS: atom_id res chain seq x y z
N MET A 1 -22.41 -18.96 -20.54
CA MET A 1 -22.25 -17.49 -20.59
C MET A 1 -22.09 -16.82 -19.21
N LYS A 2 -22.82 -17.23 -18.15
CA LYS A 2 -22.72 -16.59 -16.81
C LYS A 2 -21.34 -16.70 -16.12
N LYS A 3 -20.58 -17.79 -16.33
CA LYS A 3 -19.26 -18.01 -15.69
C LYS A 3 -18.16 -17.04 -16.16
N LEU A 4 -18.24 -16.51 -17.38
CA LEU A 4 -17.22 -15.60 -17.92
C LEU A 4 -17.48 -14.14 -17.54
N MET A 5 -18.73 -13.77 -17.28
CA MET A 5 -19.09 -12.39 -16.94
C MET A 5 -18.47 -11.95 -15.60
N HIS A 6 -18.42 -12.84 -14.60
CA HIS A 6 -17.76 -12.57 -13.31
C HIS A 6 -16.23 -12.57 -13.39
N ILE A 7 -15.65 -13.12 -14.45
CA ILE A 7 -14.20 -13.12 -14.68
C ILE A 7 -13.77 -11.80 -15.35
N LEU A 8 -14.64 -11.25 -16.21
CA LEU A 8 -14.39 -10.00 -16.94
C LEU A 8 -14.83 -8.75 -16.16
N PHE A 9 -15.90 -8.85 -15.35
CA PHE A 9 -16.36 -7.77 -14.49
C PHE A 9 -15.87 -7.98 -13.06
N LEU A 10 -14.90 -7.13 -12.70
CA LEU A 10 -14.40 -7.03 -11.35
C LEU A 10 -15.54 -6.65 -10.39
N SER A 11 -15.65 -7.29 -9.23
CA SER A 11 -16.54 -6.83 -8.15
C SER A 11 -15.95 -5.58 -7.49
N CYS A 12 -16.78 -4.77 -6.81
CA CYS A 12 -16.28 -3.62 -6.05
C CYS A 12 -15.25 -4.05 -5.00
N LEU A 13 -15.46 -5.19 -4.32
CA LEU A 13 -14.51 -5.76 -3.37
C LEU A 13 -13.15 -6.03 -4.02
N LYS A 14 -13.15 -6.65 -5.20
CA LYS A 14 -11.91 -6.92 -5.92
C LYS A 14 -11.28 -5.62 -6.46
N ALA A 15 -12.10 -4.62 -6.81
CA ALA A 15 -11.62 -3.32 -7.27
C ALA A 15 -10.86 -2.59 -6.17
N THR A 16 -11.45 -2.52 -4.98
CA THR A 16 -10.79 -1.93 -3.80
C THR A 16 -9.52 -2.70 -3.45
N GLU A 17 -9.52 -4.04 -3.54
CA GLU A 17 -8.31 -4.84 -3.34
C GLU A 17 -7.20 -4.47 -4.34
N LEU A 18 -7.52 -4.35 -5.63
CA LEU A 18 -6.53 -3.95 -6.65
C LEU A 18 -6.08 -2.48 -6.48
N ILE A 19 -6.96 -1.60 -6.00
CA ILE A 19 -6.60 -0.21 -5.67
C ILE A 19 -5.54 -0.19 -4.58
N GLU A 20 -5.70 -0.98 -3.50
CA GLU A 20 -4.71 -1.05 -2.42
C GLU A 20 -3.42 -1.75 -2.86
N LYS A 21 -3.55 -2.88 -3.57
CA LYS A 21 -2.41 -3.67 -4.07
C LYS A 21 -1.43 -2.83 -4.89
N ARG A 22 -1.94 -1.88 -5.69
CA ARG A 22 -1.09 -1.07 -6.58
C ARG A 22 -0.06 -0.20 -5.85
N PHE A 23 -0.31 0.18 -4.60
CA PHE A 23 0.56 1.08 -3.83
C PHE A 23 1.81 0.36 -3.32
N HIS A 24 1.70 -0.93 -2.98
CA HIS A 24 2.79 -1.67 -2.33
C HIS A 24 3.37 -2.83 -3.15
N LEU A 25 2.56 -3.43 -4.04
CA LEU A 25 2.94 -4.65 -4.78
C LEU A 25 2.91 -4.45 -6.30
N GLY A 26 2.26 -3.38 -6.77
CA GLY A 26 2.01 -3.16 -8.18
C GLY A 26 0.92 -4.07 -8.76
N LEU A 27 0.53 -3.79 -10.00
CA LEU A 27 -0.50 -4.52 -10.72
C LEU A 27 0.07 -5.10 -12.01
N SER A 28 -0.36 -6.32 -12.35
CA SER A 28 -0.17 -6.89 -13.69
C SER A 28 -0.95 -6.09 -14.74
N PHE A 29 -0.60 -6.28 -16.01
CA PHE A 29 -1.22 -5.53 -17.11
C PHE A 29 -2.75 -5.77 -17.21
N SER A 30 -3.18 -7.03 -17.03
CA SER A 30 -4.59 -7.39 -17.01
C SER A 30 -5.33 -6.73 -15.84
N GLU A 31 -4.76 -6.75 -14.63
CA GLU A 31 -5.35 -6.09 -13.46
C GLU A 31 -5.49 -4.57 -13.67
N LYS A 32 -4.51 -3.93 -14.30
CA LYS A 32 -4.59 -2.49 -14.63
C LYS A 32 -5.76 -2.19 -15.58
N ILE A 33 -5.94 -3.00 -16.62
CA ILE A 33 -7.04 -2.84 -17.58
C ILE A 33 -8.38 -3.08 -16.89
N GLN A 34 -8.52 -4.18 -16.15
CA GLN A 34 -9.76 -4.52 -15.45
C GLN A 34 -10.16 -3.45 -14.43
N LEU A 35 -9.21 -2.97 -13.63
CA LEU A 35 -9.45 -1.92 -12.65
C LEU A 35 -9.85 -0.60 -13.33
N LYS A 36 -9.19 -0.23 -14.43
CA LYS A 36 -9.53 0.96 -15.21
C LYS A 36 -10.97 0.88 -15.72
N MET A 37 -11.36 -0.25 -16.32
CA MET A 37 -12.71 -0.46 -16.83
C MET A 37 -13.76 -0.38 -15.72
N HIS A 38 -13.53 -1.04 -14.57
CA HIS A 38 -14.46 -1.00 -13.43
C HIS A 38 -14.65 0.43 -12.90
N LYS A 39 -13.57 1.21 -12.77
CA LYS A 39 -13.64 2.58 -12.26
C LYS A 39 -14.39 3.53 -13.20
N MET A 40 -14.35 3.30 -14.51
CA MET A 40 -15.10 4.10 -15.49
C MET A 40 -16.63 3.94 -15.33
N MET A 41 -17.10 2.86 -14.71
CA MET A 41 -18.52 2.56 -14.52
C MET A 41 -18.98 2.64 -13.05
N CYS A 42 -18.06 2.88 -12.11
CA CYS A 42 -18.34 2.83 -10.67
C CYS A 42 -17.73 4.03 -9.95
N ASP A 43 -18.55 5.04 -9.71
CA ASP A 43 -18.15 6.28 -9.03
C ASP A 43 -17.65 6.03 -7.61
N ALA A 44 -18.26 5.08 -6.89
CA ALA A 44 -17.84 4.72 -5.54
C ALA A 44 -16.39 4.21 -5.51
N CYS A 45 -15.99 3.35 -6.46
CA CYS A 45 -14.60 2.88 -6.54
C CYS A 45 -13.64 3.98 -7.00
N THR A 46 -14.09 4.90 -7.85
CA THR A 46 -13.30 6.08 -8.23
C THR A 46 -13.09 7.03 -7.04
N GLN A 47 -14.11 7.23 -6.20
CA GLN A 47 -13.99 8.05 -5.00
C GLN A 47 -13.15 7.37 -3.92
N TYR A 48 -13.33 6.06 -3.73
CA TYR A 48 -12.48 5.25 -2.84
C TYR A 48 -11.01 5.38 -3.22
N GLU A 49 -10.67 5.27 -4.52
CA GLU A 49 -9.29 5.45 -4.96
C GLU A 49 -8.70 6.81 -4.56
N LYS A 50 -9.46 7.89 -4.71
CA LYS A 50 -9.03 9.23 -4.30
C LYS A 50 -8.75 9.28 -2.80
N GLN A 51 -9.61 8.66 -1.98
CA GLN A 51 -9.44 8.57 -0.53
C GLN A 51 -8.19 7.76 -0.16
N SER A 52 -7.98 6.60 -0.77
CA SER A 52 -6.79 5.77 -0.54
C SER A 52 -5.50 6.51 -0.89
N VAL A 53 -5.47 7.28 -1.99
CA VAL A 53 -4.30 8.11 -2.33
C VAL A 53 -3.99 9.14 -1.25
N ILE A 54 -5.01 9.74 -0.64
CA ILE A 54 -4.82 10.70 0.45
C ILE A 54 -4.27 9.99 1.69
N LEU A 55 -4.84 8.84 2.05
CA LEU A 55 -4.38 8.05 3.19
C LEU A 55 -2.93 7.60 3.03
N ASP A 56 -2.58 7.01 1.89
CA ASP A 56 -1.22 6.53 1.60
C ASP A 56 -0.19 7.66 1.70
N LYS A 57 -0.48 8.82 1.11
CA LYS A 57 0.37 10.02 1.23
C LYS A 57 0.49 10.53 2.67
N GLY A 58 -0.61 10.53 3.42
CA GLY A 58 -0.62 10.94 4.83
C GLY A 58 0.27 10.03 5.68
N ILE A 59 0.13 8.72 5.52
CA ILE A 59 0.95 7.72 6.20
C ILE A 59 2.43 7.88 5.82
N ALA A 60 2.75 8.02 4.53
CA ALA A 60 4.11 8.23 4.07
C ALA A 60 4.75 9.50 4.66
N ALA A 61 3.98 10.59 4.78
CA ALA A 61 4.44 11.82 5.41
C ALA A 61 4.74 11.64 6.91
N ILE A 62 3.90 10.90 7.64
CA ILE A 62 4.13 10.59 9.06
C ILE A 62 5.40 9.75 9.22
N GLN A 63 5.58 8.72 8.39
CA GLN A 63 6.78 7.87 8.43
C GLN A 63 8.07 8.66 8.16
N LYS A 64 8.04 9.56 7.17
CA LYS A 64 9.20 10.41 6.84
C LYS A 64 9.59 11.33 8.00
N ASN A 65 8.61 11.92 8.70
CA ASN A 65 8.88 12.78 9.86
C ASN A 65 9.46 12.00 11.06
N ASN A 66 9.05 10.75 11.25
CA ASN A 66 9.61 9.89 12.29
C ASN A 66 11.05 9.48 11.98
N ALA A 67 11.36 9.12 10.73
CA ALA A 67 12.72 8.72 10.33
C ALA A 67 13.77 9.85 10.50
N ALA A 68 13.37 11.11 10.31
CA ALA A 68 14.27 12.26 10.50
C ALA A 68 14.61 12.57 11.97
N ASN A 69 13.84 12.02 12.92
CA ASN A 69 14.02 12.25 14.37
C ASN A 69 14.64 11.05 15.11
N GLN A 70 15.12 10.03 14.39
CA GLN A 70 15.74 8.88 15.04
C GLN A 70 17.21 9.16 15.36
N ASP A 71 17.57 9.09 16.65
CA ASP A 71 18.96 9.09 17.10
C ASP A 71 19.63 7.74 16.77
N ILE A 72 19.98 7.58 15.50
CA ILE A 72 20.64 6.37 14.98
C ILE A 72 22.00 6.16 15.66
N GLU A 73 22.70 7.24 16.02
CA GLU A 73 24.00 7.14 16.67
C GLU A 73 23.89 6.69 18.13
N GLY A 74 22.90 7.18 18.88
CA GLY A 74 22.57 6.67 20.22
C GLY A 74 22.17 5.20 20.18
N LEU A 75 21.38 4.78 19.19
CA LEU A 75 20.98 3.39 19.02
C LEU A 75 22.17 2.47 18.71
N LYS A 76 23.08 2.89 17.81
CA LYS A 76 24.32 2.14 17.50
C LYS A 76 25.16 1.92 18.76
N LYS A 77 25.38 2.97 19.56
CA LYS A 77 26.13 2.88 20.82
C LYS A 77 25.50 1.86 21.78
N LEU A 78 24.18 1.92 21.98
CA LEU A 78 23.45 0.97 22.83
C LEU A 78 23.60 -0.49 22.37
N ILE A 79 23.56 -0.74 21.06
CA ILE A 79 23.74 -2.09 20.51
C ILE A 79 25.17 -2.58 20.80
N THR A 80 26.18 -1.75 20.53
CA THR A 80 27.59 -2.11 20.78
C THR A 80 27.85 -2.39 22.26
N GLU A 81 27.34 -1.54 23.18
CA GLU A 81 27.46 -1.77 24.62
C GLU A 81 26.82 -3.08 25.06
N LYS A 82 25.64 -3.42 24.53
CA LYS A 82 24.98 -4.70 24.85
C LYS A 82 25.73 -5.91 24.31
N LEU A 83 26.36 -5.82 23.15
CA LEU A 83 27.16 -6.92 22.60
C LEU A 83 28.43 -7.15 23.42
N LEU A 84 29.15 -6.07 23.77
CA LEU A 84 30.38 -6.15 24.57
C LEU A 84 30.15 -6.67 26.00
N ASN A 85 28.98 -6.42 26.57
CA ASN A 85 28.63 -6.88 27.92
C ASN A 85 28.05 -8.30 27.98
N ASN A 86 27.68 -8.91 26.84
CA ASN A 86 27.22 -10.30 26.79
C ASN A 86 28.37 -11.32 26.60
N GLU A 87 29.61 -10.85 26.37
CA GLU A 87 30.80 -11.68 26.23
C GLU A 87 31.61 -11.81 27.55
N LYS A 88 31.12 -11.24 28.65
CA LYS A 88 31.69 -11.37 30.01
C LYS A 88 30.78 -12.19 30.91
#